data_AF-A0A2E5WH81-F1
#
_entry.id   AF-A0A2E5WH81-F1
#
_cell.length_a   1.000
_cell.length_b   1.000
_cell.length_c   1.000
_cell.angle_alpha   90.00
_cell.angle_beta   90.00
_cell.angle_gamma   90.00
#
_symmetry.space_group_name_H-M   'P 1'
#
loop_
_entity.id
_entity.type
_entity.pdbx_description
1 polymer ?
#
loop_
_entity_poly.entity_id
_entity_poly.type
_entity_poly.pdbx_seq_one_letter_code
_entity_poly.pdbx_strand_id
1 'polypeptide(L)'
;MVTRPNCIVSTQTDRVWSIYPASTPMNSLPLGAGAVLVTDHCAPTRIAHNKEFLVMHGDAAIYIPVQDWDHAANLPSEWQSPAGWQFAKRLILSNTTELDRHLEPIEVDVDFHGRHITDLEREVRVAANSGEGGRLEGIPSQVHLFAQEDSTLRCRLFFLASVPRDSTRTYVVFYGNPDAPAPIHDTDLSFSDEDYPLEVENAHYRATLSRLSGNWKCHFPKGWEATLDSGGGHGVEGTIHWGPDWSEERVGRYRITSWDGPQMFEYDVIRGPVCLRLRRRGHPILSLGPTVGRPHKVMATVTYSFWAGQPYVIMESKLDVFEDVRFRDCRNDEFVIGEQLPERAWMAPDGEIGIGAIGWDKADPGWMSYFNPETGEGFGSVHLEFENTNPNFTEPDGSGFSRTGVWVRSPVHHANMQAGDHVYEKNAYVAYHFDEHADHRGFAELVERQQRLLNPLKQVELTPIPQAVTTESVLDALRGTNEFELYLEGSPWGQRQLSFIDIGIVSRVHVDGNDVQIDLVMPYAGRETWFDWFSDRIREQFEARLGGVGRVEIQLVHDPAWSPEKMTDRARRAIGSADD
;
A
#
# COMPACT_ATOMS: atom_id res chain seq x y z
N MET A 1 2.17 46.42 -36.74
CA MET A 1 1.06 46.55 -37.72
C MET A 1 0.20 45.30 -37.61
N VAL A 2 -1.10 45.38 -37.92
CA VAL A 2 -2.10 44.28 -37.85
C VAL A 2 -2.36 43.81 -36.39
N THR A 3 -3.07 44.59 -35.57
CA THR A 3 -4.54 44.59 -35.33
C THR A 3 -5.08 43.42 -34.50
N ARG A 4 -5.37 43.70 -33.21
CA ARG A 4 -6.35 42.97 -32.38
C ARG A 4 -7.73 43.63 -32.54
N PRO A 5 -8.85 42.90 -32.43
CA PRO A 5 -10.15 43.49 -32.12
C PRO A 5 -10.36 43.64 -30.60
N ASN A 6 -11.23 44.58 -30.22
CA ASN A 6 -11.56 44.90 -28.81
C ASN A 6 -12.73 44.05 -28.31
N CYS A 7 -12.80 43.83 -27.00
CA CYS A 7 -14.07 43.65 -26.28
C CYS A 7 -14.28 44.82 -25.31
N ILE A 8 -15.52 45.27 -25.21
CA ILE A 8 -15.95 46.52 -24.57
C ILE A 8 -16.60 46.22 -23.22
N VAL A 9 -16.45 47.13 -22.24
CA VAL A 9 -17.06 47.05 -20.90
C VAL A 9 -18.35 47.88 -20.83
N SER A 10 -19.46 47.28 -20.35
CA SER A 10 -20.73 47.89 -19.89
C SER A 10 -21.65 46.75 -19.37
N THR A 11 -22.55 46.83 -18.38
CA THR A 11 -22.82 47.74 -17.23
C THR A 11 -23.68 46.91 -16.26
N GLN A 12 -23.27 46.68 -15.02
CA GLN A 12 -23.68 47.44 -13.81
C GLN A 12 -25.20 47.56 -13.54
N THR A 13 -25.66 46.87 -12.47
CA THR A 13 -26.61 47.30 -11.42
C THR A 13 -26.51 46.25 -10.29
N ASP A 14 -25.98 46.50 -9.08
CA ASP A 14 -26.34 47.44 -7.99
C ASP A 14 -27.47 46.99 -7.05
N ARG A 15 -27.09 46.66 -5.80
CA ARG A 15 -27.75 46.88 -4.47
C ARG A 15 -27.05 45.98 -3.44
N VAL A 16 -26.08 46.42 -2.63
CA VAL A 16 -26.10 47.46 -1.57
C VAL A 16 -27.04 47.13 -0.41
N TRP A 17 -26.45 46.82 0.75
CA TRP A 17 -26.84 47.36 2.06
C TRP A 17 -25.59 47.66 2.90
N SER A 18 -25.43 48.93 3.26
CA SER A 18 -24.47 49.47 4.23
C SER A 18 -25.15 49.66 5.59
N ILE A 19 -24.43 49.82 6.72
CA ILE A 19 -24.18 51.09 7.47
C ILE A 19 -23.53 50.64 8.81
N TYR A 20 -22.24 50.88 9.13
CA TYR A 20 -21.61 52.07 9.79
C TYR A 20 -21.78 52.17 11.34
N PRO A 21 -21.01 53.01 12.08
CA PRO A 21 -19.63 53.56 11.92
C PRO A 21 -18.79 53.71 13.23
N ALA A 22 -17.61 54.38 13.09
CA ALA A 22 -16.93 55.28 14.07
C ALA A 22 -15.92 54.70 15.11
N SER A 23 -14.78 55.36 15.46
CA SER A 23 -14.07 56.53 14.87
C SER A 23 -12.69 56.86 15.54
N THR A 24 -11.60 57.03 14.73
CA THR A 24 -10.45 57.99 14.88
C THR A 24 -9.55 58.04 16.15
N PRO A 25 -8.35 58.71 16.13
CA PRO A 25 -7.31 58.79 15.09
C PRO A 25 -5.82 58.73 15.61
N MET A 26 -4.87 58.64 14.65
CA MET A 26 -3.46 59.13 14.62
C MET A 26 -2.61 59.33 15.90
N ASN A 27 -1.36 58.84 15.83
CA ASN A 27 -0.18 59.69 16.09
C ASN A 27 1.04 59.23 15.25
N SER A 28 2.04 60.10 15.06
CA SER A 28 2.99 60.01 13.93
C SER A 28 4.47 60.21 14.31
N LEU A 29 5.35 59.63 13.46
CA LEU A 29 6.80 59.91 13.31
C LEU A 29 7.77 59.46 14.43
N PRO A 30 9.10 59.35 14.17
CA PRO A 30 9.83 59.60 12.91
C PRO A 30 10.66 58.41 12.35
N LEU A 31 11.19 58.64 11.14
CA LEU A 31 12.15 57.79 10.44
C LEU A 31 13.48 57.62 11.19
N GLY A 32 14.04 56.41 11.16
CA GLY A 32 15.45 56.13 11.40
C GLY A 32 16.07 55.47 10.17
N ALA A 33 16.98 56.17 9.49
CA ALA A 33 17.66 55.65 8.31
C ALA A 33 18.79 54.70 8.70
N GLY A 34 18.61 53.39 8.46
CA GLY A 34 19.63 52.37 8.58
C GLY A 34 19.90 51.73 7.23
N ALA A 35 20.98 52.12 6.56
CA ALA A 35 21.43 51.46 5.34
C ALA A 35 22.00 50.08 5.68
N VAL A 36 21.29 49.01 5.32
CA VAL A 36 21.79 47.64 5.39
C VAL A 36 22.18 47.22 3.97
N LEU A 37 23.41 46.76 3.80
CA LEU A 37 23.87 46.22 2.52
C LEU A 37 23.03 45.00 2.15
N VAL A 38 22.47 44.99 0.94
CA VAL A 38 21.98 43.77 0.31
C VAL A 38 23.20 42.96 -0.11
N THR A 39 23.55 41.94 0.65
CA THR A 39 24.49 40.91 0.23
C THR A 39 23.71 39.73 -0.33
N ASP A 40 23.77 39.55 -1.64
CA ASP A 40 23.17 38.41 -2.35
C ASP A 40 23.78 37.09 -1.87
N HIS A 41 23.06 36.36 -1.00
CA HIS A 41 23.33 34.98 -0.65
C HIS A 41 22.10 34.10 -0.92
N CYS A 42 21.63 34.12 -2.18
CA CYS A 42 20.88 32.99 -2.74
C CYS A 42 21.84 31.82 -2.98
N ALA A 43 22.16 31.07 -1.93
CA ALA A 43 22.75 29.75 -2.03
C ALA A 43 21.62 28.71 -2.03
N PRO A 44 21.28 28.06 -3.16
CA PRO A 44 20.38 26.94 -3.13
C PRO A 44 21.08 25.77 -2.43
N THR A 45 20.60 25.40 -1.25
CA THR A 45 21.04 24.17 -0.57
C THR A 45 20.70 23.00 -1.48
N ARG A 46 21.71 22.47 -2.20
CA ARG A 46 21.59 21.20 -2.89
C ARG A 46 21.38 20.13 -1.82
N ILE A 47 20.13 19.80 -1.54
CA ILE A 47 19.78 18.55 -0.90
C ILE A 47 20.35 17.46 -1.80
N ALA A 48 21.36 16.74 -1.31
CA ALA A 48 21.90 15.61 -2.04
C ALA A 48 20.79 14.57 -2.12
N HIS A 49 20.43 14.14 -3.32
CA HIS A 49 19.58 12.96 -3.50
C HIS A 49 20.37 11.71 -3.12
N ASN A 50 20.52 11.47 -1.82
CA ASN A 50 20.67 10.12 -1.32
C ASN A 50 19.39 9.39 -1.70
N LYS A 51 19.46 8.57 -2.75
CA LYS A 51 18.50 7.48 -2.97
C LYS A 51 18.77 6.40 -1.93
N GLU A 52 18.52 6.71 -0.67
CA GLU A 52 18.11 5.68 0.27
C GLU A 52 16.81 5.11 -0.29
N PHE A 53 16.80 3.80 -0.55
CA PHE A 53 15.58 3.13 -1.00
C PHE A 53 14.52 3.35 0.07
N LEU A 54 13.40 3.99 -0.29
CA LEU A 54 12.23 4.04 0.58
C LEU A 54 11.84 2.60 0.90
N VAL A 55 12.12 2.15 2.12
CA VAL A 55 11.78 0.81 2.56
C VAL A 55 10.26 0.70 2.52
N MET A 56 9.74 -0.01 1.52
CA MET A 56 8.41 -0.60 1.61
C MET A 56 8.49 -1.65 2.71
N HIS A 57 7.64 -1.53 3.73
CA HIS A 57 7.46 -2.60 4.68
C HIS A 57 6.69 -3.75 4.00
N GLY A 58 6.95 -4.97 4.48
CA GLY A 58 6.29 -6.17 3.99
C GLY A 58 4.90 -6.25 4.60
N ASP A 59 3.91 -5.70 3.91
CA ASP A 59 2.55 -5.48 4.41
C ASP A 59 1.49 -6.31 3.64
N ALA A 60 1.89 -7.12 2.65
CA ALA A 60 0.95 -7.96 1.92
C ALA A 60 0.39 -9.07 2.83
N ALA A 61 -0.89 -9.42 2.63
CA ALA A 61 -1.57 -10.48 3.39
C ALA A 61 -1.03 -11.89 3.08
N ILE A 62 -0.37 -12.06 1.94
CA ILE A 62 0.29 -13.29 1.51
C ILE A 62 1.81 -13.04 1.52
N TYR A 63 2.55 -13.94 2.17
CA TYR A 63 4.01 -13.90 2.23
C TYR A 63 4.59 -15.26 1.82
N ILE A 64 5.62 -15.25 0.97
CA ILE A 64 6.42 -16.42 0.61
C ILE A 64 7.85 -16.17 1.11
N PRO A 65 8.28 -16.79 2.24
CA PRO A 65 9.65 -16.66 2.70
C PRO A 65 10.61 -17.47 1.81
N VAL A 66 11.90 -17.13 1.88
CA VAL A 66 12.93 -17.72 1.01
C VAL A 66 13.08 -19.24 1.16
N GLN A 67 12.81 -19.80 2.34
CA GLN A 67 12.87 -21.24 2.60
C GLN A 67 11.68 -22.06 2.08
N ASP A 68 10.67 -21.40 1.52
CA ASP A 68 9.38 -22.02 1.21
C ASP A 68 9.22 -22.47 -0.24
N TRP A 69 10.26 -22.30 -1.06
CA TRP A 69 10.31 -22.69 -2.47
C TRP A 69 10.53 -24.20 -2.65
N ASP A 70 9.69 -24.85 -3.46
CA ASP A 70 9.90 -26.23 -3.92
C ASP A 70 10.78 -26.24 -5.19
N HIS A 71 11.43 -27.36 -5.51
CA HIS A 71 11.96 -27.56 -6.86
C HIS A 71 10.81 -27.74 -7.86
N ALA A 72 10.87 -27.08 -9.02
CA ALA A 72 9.83 -27.19 -10.05
C ALA A 72 9.64 -28.62 -10.59
N ALA A 73 10.68 -29.45 -10.51
CA ALA A 73 10.64 -30.88 -10.85
C ALA A 73 9.80 -31.74 -9.88
N ASN A 74 9.49 -31.23 -8.68
CA ASN A 74 8.64 -31.89 -7.69
C ASN A 74 7.14 -31.57 -7.87
N LEU A 75 6.79 -30.70 -8.84
CA LEU A 75 5.40 -30.43 -9.17
C LEU A 75 4.72 -31.66 -9.82
N PRO A 76 3.40 -31.83 -9.68
CA PRO A 76 2.67 -32.95 -10.29
C PRO A 76 2.90 -33.03 -11.80
N SER A 77 3.24 -34.22 -12.29
CA SER A 77 3.65 -34.46 -13.68
C SER A 77 2.59 -34.09 -14.71
N GLU A 78 1.32 -34.23 -14.34
CA GLU A 78 0.13 -33.93 -15.12
C GLU A 78 -0.03 -32.42 -15.42
N TRP A 79 0.56 -31.55 -14.60
CA TRP A 79 0.48 -30.09 -14.77
C TRP A 79 1.29 -29.57 -15.98
N GLN A 80 2.18 -30.41 -16.55
CA GLN A 80 3.04 -30.08 -17.69
C GLN A 80 3.82 -28.77 -17.47
N SER A 81 4.46 -28.66 -16.30
CA SER A 81 5.22 -27.48 -15.88
C SER A 81 6.19 -27.00 -16.96
N PRO A 82 6.29 -25.67 -17.20
CA PRO A 82 7.17 -25.14 -18.22
C PRO A 82 8.63 -25.52 -17.97
N ALA A 83 9.35 -25.89 -19.04
CA ALA A 83 10.75 -26.29 -18.94
C ALA A 83 11.68 -25.11 -18.61
N GLY A 84 12.83 -25.43 -18.01
CA GLY A 84 13.88 -24.46 -17.66
C GLY A 84 13.72 -23.77 -16.30
N TRP A 85 12.53 -23.80 -15.71
CA TRP A 85 12.30 -23.30 -14.35
C TRP A 85 12.86 -24.27 -13.31
N GLN A 86 13.67 -23.76 -12.39
CA GLN A 86 14.31 -24.56 -11.34
C GLN A 86 13.44 -24.67 -10.08
N PHE A 87 12.71 -23.62 -9.75
CA PHE A 87 11.98 -23.48 -8.49
C PHE A 87 10.53 -23.06 -8.71
N ALA A 88 9.66 -23.46 -7.79
CA ALA A 88 8.24 -23.16 -7.81
C ALA A 88 7.63 -23.03 -6.41
N LYS A 89 6.57 -22.23 -6.27
CA LYS A 89 5.72 -22.18 -5.07
C LYS A 89 4.27 -22.33 -5.48
N ARG A 90 3.60 -23.32 -4.90
CA ARG A 90 2.14 -23.48 -5.02
C ARG A 90 1.45 -22.48 -4.10
N LEU A 91 0.48 -21.74 -4.65
CA LEU A 91 -0.42 -20.84 -3.93
C LEU A 91 -1.86 -21.31 -4.21
N ILE A 92 -2.51 -21.91 -3.22
CA ILE A 92 -3.94 -22.21 -3.33
C ILE A 92 -4.70 -21.03 -2.75
N LEU A 93 -5.47 -20.35 -3.60
CA LEU A 93 -6.36 -19.27 -3.19
C LEU A 93 -7.77 -19.81 -3.01
N SER A 94 -8.42 -19.49 -1.89
CA SER A 94 -9.80 -19.84 -1.59
C SER A 94 -10.73 -18.63 -1.73
N ASN A 95 -11.90 -18.89 -2.33
CA ASN A 95 -13.04 -18.01 -2.33
C ASN A 95 -14.15 -18.68 -1.52
N THR A 96 -14.47 -18.11 -0.35
CA THR A 96 -15.54 -18.58 0.54
C THR A 96 -16.78 -17.70 0.47
N THR A 97 -16.98 -17.01 -0.67
CA THR A 97 -18.15 -16.16 -0.93
C THR A 97 -18.98 -16.75 -2.06
N GLU A 98 -20.30 -16.50 -2.02
CA GLU A 98 -21.27 -16.97 -3.02
C GLU A 98 -21.13 -16.24 -4.38
N LEU A 99 -20.18 -15.31 -4.50
CA LEU A 99 -19.86 -14.54 -5.69
C LEU A 99 -18.56 -15.05 -6.35
N ASP A 100 -18.60 -15.23 -7.68
CA ASP A 100 -17.39 -15.52 -8.45
C ASP A 100 -16.40 -14.35 -8.40
N ARG A 101 -15.10 -14.67 -8.36
CA ARG A 101 -14.00 -13.69 -8.51
C ARG A 101 -13.41 -13.76 -9.90
N HIS A 102 -13.28 -12.59 -10.51
CA HIS A 102 -12.72 -12.43 -11.85
C HIS A 102 -11.62 -11.38 -11.79
N LEU A 103 -10.40 -11.79 -12.17
CA LEU A 103 -9.22 -10.93 -12.23
C LEU A 103 -8.91 -10.17 -10.93
N GLU A 104 -9.30 -10.71 -9.78
CA GLU A 104 -9.11 -10.11 -8.45
C GLU A 104 -7.61 -9.80 -8.23
N PRO A 105 -7.24 -8.56 -7.89
CA PRO A 105 -5.88 -8.19 -7.53
C PRO A 105 -5.30 -9.04 -6.41
N ILE A 106 -4.14 -9.66 -6.64
CA ILE A 106 -3.36 -10.36 -5.63
C ILE A 106 -2.00 -9.69 -5.48
N GLU A 107 -1.65 -9.40 -4.23
CA GLU A 107 -0.32 -8.98 -3.80
C GLU A 107 0.30 -10.06 -2.93
N VAL A 108 1.57 -10.37 -3.21
CA VAL A 108 2.37 -11.32 -2.44
C VAL A 108 3.72 -10.68 -2.16
N ASP A 109 4.08 -10.53 -0.88
CA ASP A 109 5.47 -10.28 -0.53
C ASP A 109 6.23 -11.60 -0.68
N VAL A 110 7.39 -11.57 -1.33
CA VAL A 110 8.10 -12.78 -1.71
C VAL A 110 9.60 -12.56 -1.64
N ASP A 111 10.26 -13.43 -0.89
CA ASP A 111 11.71 -13.44 -0.70
C ASP A 111 12.35 -14.51 -1.62
N PHE A 112 13.29 -14.09 -2.46
CA PHE A 112 14.04 -14.96 -3.37
C PHE A 112 15.52 -15.05 -2.97
N HIS A 113 16.17 -16.17 -3.23
CA HIS A 113 17.63 -16.22 -3.18
C HIS A 113 18.22 -15.41 -4.34
N GLY A 114 18.97 -14.35 -4.03
CA GLY A 114 19.59 -13.48 -5.04
C GLY A 114 20.63 -14.19 -5.92
N ARG A 115 21.16 -15.34 -5.49
CA ARG A 115 22.04 -16.18 -6.32
C ARG A 115 21.33 -17.02 -7.39
N HIS A 116 19.99 -17.12 -7.34
CA HIS A 116 19.19 -17.92 -8.29
C HIS A 116 18.55 -17.08 -9.39
N ILE A 117 18.62 -15.75 -9.29
CA ILE A 117 18.00 -14.81 -10.21
C ILE A 117 19.09 -13.94 -10.84
N THR A 118 19.13 -13.91 -12.17
CA THR A 118 19.96 -13.01 -12.96
C THR A 118 19.17 -11.81 -13.49
N ASP A 119 17.86 -11.97 -13.70
CA ASP A 119 16.94 -10.93 -14.15
C ASP A 119 15.54 -11.14 -13.54
N LEU A 120 15.16 -10.31 -12.56
CA LEU A 120 13.94 -10.50 -11.79
C LEU A 120 12.66 -10.40 -12.65
N GLU A 121 12.61 -9.49 -13.62
CA GLU A 121 11.45 -9.30 -14.49
C GLU A 121 11.33 -10.45 -15.51
N ARG A 122 12.46 -11.00 -15.99
CA ARG A 122 12.45 -12.17 -16.87
C ARG A 122 12.26 -13.49 -16.13
N GLU A 123 12.65 -13.58 -14.87
CA GLU A 123 12.71 -14.84 -14.11
C GLU A 123 11.67 -14.98 -13.00
N VAL A 124 10.59 -14.19 -12.99
CA VAL A 124 9.43 -14.46 -12.14
C VAL A 124 8.18 -14.57 -13.00
N ARG A 125 7.46 -15.70 -12.90
CA ARG A 125 6.20 -15.94 -13.62
C ARG A 125 5.16 -16.53 -12.69
N VAL A 126 3.90 -16.21 -12.95
CA VAL A 126 2.76 -16.91 -12.34
C VAL A 126 2.02 -17.69 -13.42
N ALA A 127 1.63 -18.92 -13.11
CA ALA A 127 0.70 -19.71 -13.90
C ALA A 127 -0.50 -20.12 -13.04
N ALA A 128 -1.69 -20.14 -13.65
CA ALA A 128 -2.89 -20.68 -13.04
C ALA A 128 -3.06 -22.15 -13.46
N ASN A 129 -3.54 -23.00 -12.56
CA ASN A 129 -4.05 -24.31 -12.94
C ASN A 129 -5.42 -24.15 -13.64
N SER A 130 -5.63 -24.89 -14.72
CA SER A 130 -6.88 -24.93 -15.49
C SER A 130 -7.96 -25.87 -14.90
N GLY A 131 -7.65 -26.68 -13.88
CA GLY A 131 -8.63 -27.51 -13.16
C GLY A 131 -8.03 -28.78 -12.55
N GLU A 132 -8.88 -29.77 -12.22
CA GLU A 132 -8.38 -31.10 -11.85
C GLU A 132 -7.63 -31.74 -13.03
N GLY A 133 -6.37 -32.12 -12.81
CA GLY A 133 -5.47 -32.60 -13.87
C GLY A 133 -5.10 -31.56 -14.93
N GLY A 134 -5.40 -30.27 -14.69
CA GLY A 134 -5.21 -29.20 -15.65
C GLY A 134 -3.74 -28.86 -15.93
N ARG A 135 -3.48 -28.47 -17.18
CA ARG A 135 -2.22 -27.84 -17.60
C ARG A 135 -2.07 -26.48 -16.91
N LEU A 136 -0.84 -26.11 -16.54
CA LEU A 136 -0.53 -24.76 -16.08
C LEU A 136 -0.53 -23.77 -17.25
N GLU A 137 -1.24 -22.66 -17.08
CA GLU A 137 -1.35 -21.59 -18.07
C GLU A 137 -0.79 -20.30 -17.50
N GLY A 138 0.21 -19.73 -18.16
CA GLY A 138 0.85 -18.48 -17.72
C GLY A 138 -0.16 -17.32 -17.73
N ILE A 139 -0.15 -16.52 -16.67
CA ILE A 139 -1.02 -15.34 -16.53
C ILE A 139 -0.17 -14.06 -16.43
N PRO A 140 -0.76 -12.87 -16.67
CA PRO A 140 -0.10 -11.61 -16.39
C PRO A 140 0.37 -11.52 -14.93
N SER A 141 1.65 -11.20 -14.76
CA SER A 141 2.30 -11.06 -13.45
C SER A 141 3.43 -10.05 -13.55
N GLN A 142 3.60 -9.20 -12.54
CA GLN A 142 4.75 -8.30 -12.43
C GLN A 142 5.39 -8.43 -11.04
N VAL A 143 6.67 -8.12 -10.94
CA VAL A 143 7.43 -8.22 -9.70
C VAL A 143 8.25 -6.96 -9.49
N HIS A 144 8.33 -6.47 -8.25
CA HIS A 144 9.04 -5.26 -7.89
C HIS A 144 9.99 -5.51 -6.71
N LEU A 145 11.29 -5.32 -6.93
CA LEU A 145 12.30 -5.37 -5.86
C LEU A 145 12.18 -4.11 -5.00
N PHE A 146 11.92 -4.27 -3.70
CA PHE A 146 11.85 -3.14 -2.75
C PHE A 146 12.95 -3.15 -1.69
N ALA A 147 13.60 -4.29 -1.43
CA ALA A 147 14.81 -4.36 -0.61
C ALA A 147 15.71 -5.53 -1.02
N GLN A 148 16.99 -5.44 -0.65
CA GLN A 148 17.93 -6.55 -0.70
C GLN A 148 18.61 -6.66 0.66
N GLU A 149 18.65 -7.86 1.23
CA GLU A 149 19.21 -8.13 2.56
C GLU A 149 20.13 -9.35 2.48
N ASP A 150 21.42 -9.17 2.78
CA ASP A 150 22.44 -10.21 2.63
C ASP A 150 22.45 -10.86 1.22
N SER A 151 21.83 -12.03 1.09
CA SER A 151 21.67 -12.80 -0.17
C SER A 151 20.21 -13.02 -0.58
N THR A 152 19.28 -12.31 0.06
CA THR A 152 17.84 -12.39 -0.18
C THR A 152 17.36 -11.13 -0.91
N LEU A 153 16.57 -11.32 -1.97
CA LEU A 153 15.86 -10.26 -2.68
C LEU A 153 14.42 -10.21 -2.17
N ARG A 154 14.02 -9.09 -1.57
CA ARG A 154 12.66 -8.82 -1.09
C ARG A 154 11.85 -8.14 -2.17
N CYS A 155 10.85 -8.83 -2.66
CA CYS A 155 10.06 -8.39 -3.79
C CYS A 155 8.57 -8.40 -3.47
N ARG A 156 7.80 -7.54 -4.13
CA ARG A 156 6.34 -7.69 -4.20
C ARG A 156 5.94 -8.19 -5.57
N LEU A 157 5.22 -9.31 -5.59
CA LEU A 157 4.65 -9.95 -6.76
C LEU A 157 3.17 -9.56 -6.86
N PHE A 158 2.74 -9.17 -8.06
CA PHE A 158 1.37 -8.79 -8.37
C PHE A 158 0.86 -9.66 -9.52
N PHE A 159 -0.35 -10.21 -9.40
CA PHE A 159 -1.07 -10.90 -10.48
C PHE A 159 -2.59 -10.78 -10.29
N LEU A 160 -3.36 -11.19 -11.28
CA LEU A 160 -4.83 -11.17 -11.24
C LEU A 160 -5.37 -12.60 -11.13
N ALA A 161 -6.19 -12.86 -10.09
CA ALA A 161 -6.73 -14.19 -9.80
C ALA A 161 -8.22 -14.29 -10.16
N SER A 162 -8.60 -15.35 -10.84
CA SER A 162 -10.01 -15.73 -11.04
C SER A 162 -10.31 -17.03 -10.31
N VAL A 163 -11.17 -16.98 -9.30
CA VAL A 163 -11.54 -18.11 -8.44
C VAL A 163 -13.07 -18.15 -8.33
N PRO A 164 -13.74 -19.24 -8.79
CA PRO A 164 -15.18 -19.38 -8.67
C PRO A 164 -15.67 -19.29 -7.22
N ARG A 165 -16.95 -18.99 -7.02
CA ARG A 165 -17.61 -19.05 -5.70
C ARG A 165 -17.42 -20.40 -5.00
N ASP A 166 -17.34 -20.36 -3.68
CA ASP A 166 -17.25 -21.53 -2.79
C ASP A 166 -16.22 -22.57 -3.24
N SER A 167 -15.07 -22.11 -3.74
CA SER A 167 -14.06 -22.95 -4.38
C SER A 167 -12.63 -22.54 -4.05
N THR A 168 -11.67 -23.33 -4.51
CA THR A 168 -10.25 -22.97 -4.49
C THR A 168 -9.65 -23.07 -5.88
N ARG A 169 -8.55 -22.34 -6.12
CA ARG A 169 -7.76 -22.48 -7.33
C ARG A 169 -6.28 -22.42 -7.01
N THR A 170 -5.52 -23.33 -7.60
CA THR A 170 -4.06 -23.36 -7.49
C THR A 170 -3.42 -22.45 -8.53
N TYR A 171 -2.55 -21.57 -8.05
CA TYR A 171 -1.57 -20.82 -8.83
C TYR A 171 -0.18 -21.37 -8.50
N VAL A 172 0.77 -21.20 -9.42
CA VAL A 172 2.15 -21.59 -9.24
C VAL A 172 3.03 -20.40 -9.63
N VAL A 173 3.80 -19.90 -8.67
CA VAL A 173 4.87 -18.93 -8.92
C VAL A 173 6.11 -19.72 -9.31
N PHE A 174 6.80 -19.34 -10.37
CA PHE A 174 8.04 -19.94 -10.85
C PHE A 174 9.19 -18.94 -10.82
N TYR A 175 10.40 -19.41 -10.49
CA TYR A 175 11.62 -18.62 -10.68
C TYR A 175 12.89 -19.45 -10.98
N GLY A 176 13.98 -18.76 -11.33
CA GLY A 176 15.28 -19.36 -11.62
C GLY A 176 15.35 -20.01 -13.00
N ASN A 177 15.21 -19.22 -14.05
CA ASN A 177 15.32 -19.65 -15.46
C ASN A 177 16.05 -18.54 -16.25
N PRO A 178 17.39 -18.49 -16.25
CA PRO A 178 18.15 -17.39 -16.86
C PRO A 178 17.94 -17.26 -18.38
N ASP A 179 17.49 -18.34 -19.03
CA ASP A 179 17.15 -18.39 -20.46
C ASP A 179 15.68 -17.99 -20.74
N ALA A 180 14.91 -17.60 -19.72
CA ALA A 180 13.51 -17.21 -19.88
C ALA A 180 13.36 -16.03 -20.86
N PRO A 181 12.45 -16.11 -21.85
CA PRO A 181 12.19 -14.99 -22.74
C PRO A 181 11.62 -13.80 -21.97
N ALA A 182 11.82 -12.59 -22.51
CA ALA A 182 11.13 -11.40 -22.04
C ALA A 182 9.62 -11.67 -21.97
N PRO A 183 8.94 -11.31 -20.87
CA PRO A 183 7.52 -11.57 -20.74
C PRO A 183 6.75 -10.78 -21.80
N ILE A 184 5.69 -11.41 -22.34
CA ILE A 184 4.67 -10.73 -23.12
C ILE A 184 3.39 -10.84 -22.31
N HIS A 185 2.84 -9.70 -21.93
CA HIS A 185 1.62 -9.61 -21.15
C HIS A 185 0.57 -8.86 -21.96
N ASP A 186 -0.58 -9.49 -22.15
CA ASP A 186 -1.78 -8.81 -22.62
C ASP A 186 -2.37 -8.03 -21.45
N THR A 187 -2.60 -6.73 -21.65
CA THR A 187 -3.10 -5.82 -20.62
C THR A 187 -3.84 -4.65 -21.25
N ASP A 188 -4.89 -4.21 -20.58
CA ASP A 188 -5.62 -2.98 -20.86
C ASP A 188 -5.01 -1.76 -20.16
N LEU A 189 -4.13 -1.97 -19.18
CA LEU A 189 -3.53 -0.92 -18.36
C LEU A 189 -2.43 -0.17 -19.13
N SER A 190 -2.60 1.15 -19.23
CA SER A 190 -1.68 2.08 -19.87
C SER A 190 -1.55 3.35 -19.03
N PHE A 191 -0.43 4.06 -19.20
CA PHE A 191 -0.11 5.25 -18.40
C PHE A 191 0.89 6.15 -19.13
N SER A 192 0.98 7.41 -18.72
CA SER A 192 1.91 8.38 -19.32
C SER A 192 3.37 8.13 -18.90
N ASP A 193 4.29 8.14 -19.86
CA ASP A 193 5.75 8.04 -19.66
C ASP A 193 6.39 9.35 -19.13
N GLU A 194 5.81 9.95 -18.09
CA GLU A 194 6.43 11.03 -17.30
C GLU A 194 7.11 10.44 -16.04
N ASP A 195 7.97 11.21 -15.35
CA ASP A 195 8.67 10.76 -14.12
C ASP A 195 7.67 10.32 -13.02
N TYR A 196 6.54 11.02 -12.97
CA TYR A 196 5.34 10.70 -12.20
C TYR A 196 4.18 10.54 -13.20
N PRO A 197 3.37 9.47 -13.15
CA PRO A 197 2.30 9.23 -14.13
C PRO A 197 1.14 10.22 -13.92
N LEU A 198 0.92 11.14 -14.86
CA LEU A 198 -0.18 12.10 -14.82
C LEU A 198 -1.50 11.57 -15.37
N GLU A 199 -1.43 10.49 -16.15
CA GLU A 199 -2.58 9.82 -16.73
C GLU A 199 -2.42 8.30 -16.63
N VAL A 200 -3.51 7.62 -16.26
CA VAL A 200 -3.59 6.15 -16.15
C VAL A 200 -4.93 5.71 -16.71
N GLU A 201 -4.95 4.71 -17.58
CA GLU A 201 -6.14 4.23 -18.28
C GLU A 201 -6.19 2.70 -18.31
N ASN A 202 -7.38 2.13 -18.10
CA ASN A 202 -7.67 0.70 -18.30
C ASN A 202 -8.98 0.55 -19.10
N ALA A 203 -9.53 -0.66 -19.25
CA ALA A 203 -10.76 -0.91 -20.01
C ALA A 203 -12.01 -0.18 -19.46
N HIS A 204 -11.99 0.24 -18.19
CA HIS A 204 -13.13 0.83 -17.49
C HIS A 204 -13.06 2.35 -17.33
N TYR A 205 -11.88 2.93 -17.25
CA TYR A 205 -11.73 4.37 -17.01
C TYR A 205 -10.40 4.93 -17.51
N ARG A 206 -10.35 6.25 -17.62
CA ARG A 206 -9.12 7.05 -17.57
C ARG A 206 -9.13 7.92 -16.33
N ALA A 207 -8.04 7.94 -15.57
CA ALA A 207 -7.84 8.79 -14.41
C ALA A 207 -6.68 9.76 -14.68
N THR A 208 -6.83 11.02 -14.25
CA THR A 208 -5.76 12.01 -14.35
C THR A 208 -5.35 12.51 -12.96
N LEU A 209 -4.07 12.77 -12.78
CA LEU A 209 -3.47 13.22 -11.54
C LEU A 209 -2.93 14.66 -11.70
N SER A 210 -2.88 15.41 -10.61
CA SER A 210 -2.38 16.79 -10.62
C SER A 210 -0.86 16.82 -10.84
N ARG A 211 -0.41 17.69 -11.74
CA ARG A 211 1.02 17.91 -11.99
C ARG A 211 1.72 18.61 -10.83
N LEU A 212 0.97 19.35 -10.00
CA LEU A 212 1.52 20.10 -8.88
C LEU A 212 1.48 19.33 -7.56
N SER A 213 0.34 18.72 -7.20
CA SER A 213 0.18 18.05 -5.90
C SER A 213 0.22 16.52 -5.97
N GLY A 214 0.09 15.95 -7.16
CA GLY A 214 -0.14 14.52 -7.32
C GLY A 214 -1.47 14.00 -6.73
N ASN A 215 -2.42 14.88 -6.38
CA ASN A 215 -3.78 14.47 -6.02
C ASN A 215 -4.55 13.98 -7.28
N TRP A 216 -5.48 13.04 -7.08
CA TRP A 216 -6.39 12.59 -8.14
C TRP A 216 -7.30 13.73 -8.61
N LYS A 217 -7.10 14.14 -9.87
CA LYS A 217 -7.61 15.37 -10.45
C LYS A 217 -9.00 15.21 -11.07
N CYS A 218 -9.11 14.33 -12.06
CA CYS A 218 -10.37 13.98 -12.73
C CYS A 218 -10.45 12.46 -12.95
N HIS A 219 -11.67 11.96 -13.16
CA HIS A 219 -11.92 10.59 -13.57
C HIS A 219 -12.93 10.57 -14.72
N PHE A 220 -12.66 9.72 -15.71
CA PHE A 220 -13.43 9.58 -16.94
C PHE A 220 -13.78 8.10 -17.13
N PRO A 221 -14.89 7.61 -16.53
CA PRO A 221 -15.40 6.28 -16.79
C PRO A 221 -15.75 6.10 -18.26
N LYS A 222 -15.46 4.92 -18.81
CA LYS A 222 -15.65 4.61 -20.22
C LYS A 222 -17.09 4.19 -20.50
N GLY A 223 -17.69 4.81 -21.51
CA GLY A 223 -19.10 4.59 -21.87
C GLY A 223 -20.10 5.47 -21.11
N TRP A 224 -19.64 6.35 -20.22
CA TRP A 224 -20.47 7.31 -19.51
C TRP A 224 -20.56 8.65 -20.26
N GLU A 225 -21.66 9.37 -20.05
CA GLU A 225 -21.79 10.80 -20.30
C GLU A 225 -21.09 11.61 -19.19
N ALA A 226 -21.15 11.11 -17.95
CA ALA A 226 -20.56 11.79 -16.79
C ALA A 226 -19.02 11.82 -16.79
N THR A 227 -18.47 13.03 -16.66
CA THR A 227 -17.08 13.31 -16.29
C THR A 227 -17.00 13.70 -14.83
N LEU A 228 -16.13 13.05 -14.06
CA LEU A 228 -15.97 13.34 -12.64
C LEU A 228 -14.80 14.32 -12.46
N ASP A 229 -15.14 15.60 -12.31
CA ASP A 229 -14.20 16.67 -11.98
C ASP A 229 -14.68 17.52 -10.79
N SER A 230 -13.83 18.44 -10.32
CA SER A 230 -14.09 19.29 -9.15
C SER A 230 -14.75 20.64 -9.47
N GLY A 231 -15.22 20.87 -10.70
CA GLY A 231 -15.70 22.16 -11.18
C GLY A 231 -14.62 23.27 -11.19
N GLY A 232 -13.34 22.89 -11.13
CA GLY A 232 -12.22 23.81 -10.91
C GLY A 232 -11.97 24.19 -9.44
N GLY A 233 -12.54 23.43 -8.50
CA GLY A 233 -12.51 23.72 -7.06
C GLY A 233 -11.34 23.11 -6.27
N HIS A 234 -10.87 23.90 -5.29
CA HIS A 234 -9.95 23.62 -4.17
C HIS A 234 -8.55 23.03 -4.50
N GLY A 235 -7.52 23.63 -3.89
CA GLY A 235 -6.12 23.32 -4.15
C GLY A 235 -5.52 24.14 -5.29
N VAL A 236 -4.28 23.82 -5.66
CA VAL A 236 -3.49 24.58 -6.67
C VAL A 236 -3.95 24.35 -8.12
N GLU A 237 -4.49 23.18 -8.44
CA GLU A 237 -4.98 22.85 -9.80
C GLU A 237 -6.47 22.47 -9.87
N GLY A 238 -7.15 22.38 -8.72
CA GLY A 238 -8.46 21.77 -8.58
C GLY A 238 -8.40 20.24 -8.74
N THR A 239 -8.86 19.48 -7.73
CA THR A 239 -8.83 18.00 -7.76
C THR A 239 -10.09 17.39 -7.18
N ILE A 240 -10.49 16.17 -7.60
CA ILE A 240 -11.63 15.47 -6.99
C ILE A 240 -11.29 14.96 -5.59
N HIS A 241 -10.09 14.44 -5.36
CA HIS A 241 -9.62 14.03 -4.03
C HIS A 241 -8.98 15.22 -3.30
N TRP A 242 -9.51 15.60 -2.12
CA TRP A 242 -9.05 16.74 -1.31
C TRP A 242 -8.23 16.36 -0.08
N GLY A 243 -8.58 15.24 0.57
CA GLY A 243 -7.90 14.72 1.76
C GLY A 243 -6.63 13.91 1.45
N PRO A 244 -5.98 13.35 2.49
CA PRO A 244 -6.12 13.76 3.89
C PRO A 244 -5.71 15.22 4.14
N ASP A 245 -6.39 15.88 5.08
CA ASP A 245 -6.02 17.19 5.61
C ASP A 245 -6.28 17.31 7.11
N TRP A 246 -5.59 18.24 7.78
CA TRP A 246 -5.70 18.40 9.23
C TRP A 246 -5.62 19.87 9.64
N SER A 247 -6.06 20.19 10.85
CA SER A 247 -6.02 21.55 11.36
C SER A 247 -5.58 21.65 12.81
N GLU A 248 -4.63 22.55 13.08
CA GLU A 248 -4.22 22.90 14.45
C GLU A 248 -5.18 23.95 15.00
N GLU A 249 -5.78 23.69 16.18
CA GLU A 249 -6.88 24.48 16.75
C GLU A 249 -6.60 25.98 16.86
N ARG A 250 -5.31 26.37 16.97
CA ARG A 250 -4.87 27.76 17.13
C ARG A 250 -4.29 28.40 15.86
N VAL A 251 -4.16 27.68 14.76
CA VAL A 251 -3.43 28.15 13.56
C VAL A 251 -4.30 28.12 12.31
N GLY A 252 -4.77 26.95 11.89
CA GLY A 252 -5.40 26.79 10.58
C GLY A 252 -5.31 25.37 10.03
N ARG A 253 -5.74 25.20 8.78
CA ARG A 253 -5.82 23.89 8.10
C ARG A 253 -4.66 23.71 7.11
N TYR A 254 -3.92 22.62 7.30
CA TYR A 254 -2.80 22.15 6.51
C TYR A 254 -3.30 21.09 5.52
N ARG A 255 -2.97 21.20 4.23
CA ARG A 255 -3.54 20.37 3.16
C ARG A 255 -2.47 19.87 2.20
N ILE A 256 -2.68 18.68 1.62
CA ILE A 256 -1.88 18.18 0.50
C ILE A 256 -2.30 18.81 -0.84
N THR A 257 -3.56 19.22 -0.98
CA THR A 257 -4.04 19.97 -2.17
C THR A 257 -3.39 21.34 -2.34
N SER A 258 -2.68 21.83 -1.32
CA SER A 258 -1.86 23.05 -1.36
C SER A 258 -0.44 22.82 -1.89
N TRP A 259 0.00 21.58 -2.14
CA TRP A 259 1.34 21.30 -2.69
C TRP A 259 1.50 21.86 -4.10
N ASP A 260 2.41 22.82 -4.26
CA ASP A 260 2.67 23.59 -5.47
C ASP A 260 3.90 23.05 -6.23
N GLY A 261 3.94 21.74 -6.47
CA GLY A 261 4.95 21.05 -7.27
C GLY A 261 5.60 19.83 -6.58
N PRO A 262 6.19 18.90 -7.37
CA PRO A 262 6.86 17.69 -6.85
C PRO A 262 8.01 17.93 -5.88
N GLN A 263 8.51 19.16 -5.74
CA GLN A 263 9.50 19.52 -4.71
C GLN A 263 8.94 19.56 -3.28
N MET A 264 7.61 19.41 -3.10
CA MET A 264 6.96 19.43 -1.77
C MET A 264 6.67 18.04 -1.19
N PHE A 265 6.87 16.97 -1.97
CA PHE A 265 6.63 15.59 -1.55
C PHE A 265 7.61 14.63 -2.23
N GLU A 266 7.96 13.57 -1.53
CA GLU A 266 8.65 12.42 -2.12
C GLU A 266 7.60 11.50 -2.78
N TYR A 267 8.01 10.74 -3.79
CA TYR A 267 7.14 9.73 -4.41
C TYR A 267 7.94 8.53 -4.90
N ASP A 268 7.24 7.40 -5.00
CA ASP A 268 7.70 6.19 -5.65
C ASP A 268 6.59 5.63 -6.55
N VAL A 269 6.99 4.94 -7.62
CA VAL A 269 6.07 4.40 -8.63
C VAL A 269 6.47 2.98 -8.97
N ILE A 270 5.57 2.04 -8.71
CA ILE A 270 5.62 0.68 -9.26
C ILE A 270 4.82 0.73 -10.56
N ARG A 271 5.45 0.32 -11.67
CA ARG A 271 4.83 0.29 -13.00
C ARG A 271 4.89 -1.13 -13.55
N GLY A 272 3.83 -1.54 -14.24
CA GLY A 272 3.81 -2.81 -14.94
C GLY A 272 2.42 -3.13 -15.53
N PRO A 273 2.28 -4.28 -16.19
CA PRO A 273 1.07 -4.67 -16.92
C PRO A 273 -0.10 -5.13 -16.04
N VAL A 274 0.09 -5.31 -14.74
CA VAL A 274 -0.95 -5.75 -13.80
C VAL A 274 -1.42 -4.59 -12.91
N CYS A 275 -0.47 -3.79 -12.43
CA CYS A 275 -0.69 -2.73 -11.46
C CYS A 275 0.25 -1.55 -11.72
N LEU A 276 -0.32 -0.35 -11.75
CA LEU A 276 0.41 0.88 -11.48
C LEU A 276 0.07 1.31 -10.06
N ARG A 277 1.08 1.30 -9.19
CA ARG A 277 0.99 1.87 -7.85
C ARG A 277 1.86 3.11 -7.78
N LEU A 278 1.28 4.19 -7.28
CA LEU A 278 1.94 5.43 -7.00
C LEU A 278 1.75 5.74 -5.52
N ARG A 279 2.85 5.90 -4.78
CA ARG A 279 2.85 6.45 -3.42
C ARG A 279 3.52 7.81 -3.42
N ARG A 280 2.97 8.75 -2.67
CA ARG A 280 3.53 10.08 -2.41
C ARG A 280 3.46 10.40 -0.92
N ARG A 281 4.50 11.02 -0.37
CA ARG A 281 4.57 11.41 1.05
C ARG A 281 5.18 12.79 1.24
N GLY A 282 4.61 13.57 2.14
CA GLY A 282 5.10 14.91 2.46
C GLY A 282 4.27 15.57 3.55
N HIS A 283 4.69 16.75 4.00
CA HIS A 283 3.94 17.49 5.02
C HIS A 283 2.79 18.29 4.39
N PRO A 284 1.52 18.11 4.81
CA PRO A 284 0.44 19.01 4.43
C PRO A 284 0.78 20.45 4.83
N ILE A 285 0.50 21.44 3.98
CA ILE A 285 0.91 22.84 4.20
C ILE A 285 -0.27 23.79 4.37
N LEU A 286 -0.06 24.90 5.07
CA LEU A 286 -1.05 25.98 5.15
C LEU A 286 -1.26 26.61 3.77
N SER A 287 -2.42 27.21 3.57
CA SER A 287 -2.72 28.06 2.40
C SER A 287 -1.87 29.34 2.31
N LEU A 288 -0.97 29.57 3.27
CA LEU A 288 0.04 30.65 3.26
C LEU A 288 1.42 30.16 2.74
N GLY A 289 1.55 28.89 2.38
CA GLY A 289 2.78 28.28 1.86
C GLY A 289 3.54 27.42 2.88
N PRO A 290 4.59 26.71 2.43
CA PRO A 290 5.31 25.72 3.23
C PRO A 290 6.18 26.32 4.35
N THR A 291 6.51 27.61 4.28
CA THR A 291 7.36 28.31 5.25
C THR A 291 6.62 28.90 6.44
N VAL A 292 5.29 28.70 6.53
CA VAL A 292 4.43 29.28 7.55
C VAL A 292 3.66 28.18 8.30
N GLY A 293 3.58 28.30 9.62
CA GLY A 293 2.95 27.30 10.49
C GLY A 293 3.93 26.24 10.98
N ARG A 294 3.42 25.04 11.24
CA ARG A 294 4.16 23.87 11.75
C ARG A 294 3.86 22.61 10.92
N PRO A 295 4.11 22.61 9.60
CA PRO A 295 3.77 21.47 8.74
C PRO A 295 4.52 20.19 9.13
N HIS A 296 5.75 20.31 9.65
CA HIS A 296 6.60 19.17 10.08
C HIS A 296 5.96 18.23 11.10
N LYS A 297 4.97 18.69 11.88
CA LYS A 297 4.33 17.89 12.93
C LYS A 297 3.63 16.64 12.42
N VAL A 298 3.16 16.67 11.18
CA VAL A 298 2.38 15.58 10.57
C VAL A 298 2.82 15.39 9.13
N MET A 299 3.07 14.16 8.72
CA MET A 299 3.28 13.79 7.32
C MET A 299 2.05 13.05 6.80
N ALA A 300 1.62 13.40 5.60
CA ALA A 300 0.62 12.65 4.86
C ALA A 300 1.32 11.77 3.83
N THR A 301 1.03 10.48 3.88
CA THR A 301 1.28 9.52 2.79
C THR A 301 -0.04 9.26 2.08
N VAL A 302 -0.03 9.21 0.74
CA VAL A 302 -1.16 8.78 -0.08
C VAL A 302 -0.67 7.84 -1.15
N THR A 303 -1.34 6.70 -1.30
CA THR A 303 -1.09 5.70 -2.34
C THR A 303 -2.32 5.58 -3.22
N TYR A 304 -2.14 5.54 -4.54
CA TYR A 304 -3.16 5.09 -5.49
C TYR A 304 -2.68 3.80 -6.16
N SER A 305 -3.55 2.81 -6.25
CA SER A 305 -3.30 1.56 -6.98
C SER A 305 -4.34 1.39 -8.09
N PHE A 306 -3.88 1.45 -9.33
CA PHE A 306 -4.65 1.25 -10.55
C PHE A 306 -4.34 -0.13 -11.11
N TRP A 307 -5.37 -0.93 -11.36
CA TRP A 307 -5.22 -2.33 -11.74
C TRP A 307 -5.76 -2.58 -13.15
N ALA A 308 -5.09 -3.47 -13.88
CA ALA A 308 -5.58 -3.97 -15.16
C ALA A 308 -6.92 -4.71 -14.98
N GLY A 309 -7.87 -4.49 -15.89
CA GLY A 309 -9.19 -5.12 -15.88
C GLY A 309 -10.09 -4.82 -14.67
N GLN A 310 -9.78 -3.82 -13.84
CA GLN A 310 -10.58 -3.50 -12.65
C GLN A 310 -11.32 -2.15 -12.75
N PRO A 311 -12.63 -2.11 -12.45
CA PRO A 311 -13.47 -0.91 -12.54
C PRO A 311 -13.41 -0.02 -11.28
N TYR A 312 -12.29 -0.07 -10.54
CA TYR A 312 -12.07 0.72 -9.34
C TYR A 312 -10.59 1.16 -9.21
N VAL A 313 -10.36 2.09 -8.28
CA VAL A 313 -9.03 2.52 -7.82
C VAL A 313 -8.96 2.29 -6.32
N ILE A 314 -7.89 1.65 -5.82
CA ILE A 314 -7.63 1.60 -4.38
C ILE A 314 -6.85 2.85 -3.99
N MET A 315 -7.32 3.57 -2.98
CA MET A 315 -6.58 4.64 -2.32
C MET A 315 -6.25 4.19 -0.90
N GLU A 316 -5.02 4.45 -0.49
CA GLU A 316 -4.60 4.36 0.91
C GLU A 316 -4.06 5.72 1.35
N SER A 317 -4.30 6.09 2.60
CA SER A 317 -3.73 7.29 3.19
C SER A 317 -3.27 7.05 4.61
N LYS A 318 -2.16 7.69 5.00
CA LYS A 318 -1.64 7.67 6.37
C LYS A 318 -1.29 9.09 6.80
N LEU A 319 -1.65 9.46 8.02
CA LEU A 319 -1.19 10.66 8.71
C LEU A 319 -0.31 10.24 9.89
N ASP A 320 1.01 10.36 9.73
CA ASP A 320 2.00 10.06 10.76
C ASP A 320 2.28 11.31 11.60
N VAL A 321 2.16 11.23 12.93
CA VAL A 321 2.38 12.33 13.86
C VAL A 321 3.80 12.29 14.43
N PHE A 322 4.61 13.28 14.10
CA PHE A 322 6.01 13.41 14.56
C PHE A 322 6.18 14.29 15.80
N GLU A 323 5.23 15.18 16.09
CA GLU A 323 5.19 15.99 17.30
C GLU A 323 3.78 16.08 17.85
N ASP A 324 3.65 16.14 19.18
CA ASP A 324 2.39 16.39 19.88
C ASP A 324 1.56 17.52 19.23
N VAL A 325 0.36 17.17 18.82
CA VAL A 325 -0.53 18.04 18.06
C VAL A 325 -1.96 17.92 18.55
N ARG A 326 -2.63 19.08 18.66
CA ARG A 326 -4.05 19.14 18.95
C ARG A 326 -4.80 19.43 17.66
N PHE A 327 -5.35 18.38 17.07
CA PHE A 327 -6.23 18.49 15.92
C PHE A 327 -7.56 19.11 16.35
N ARG A 328 -8.03 20.10 15.59
CA ARG A 328 -9.41 20.59 15.67
C ARG A 328 -10.30 19.71 14.79
N ASP A 329 -9.92 19.61 13.51
CA ASP A 329 -10.48 18.67 12.55
C ASP A 329 -9.31 17.96 11.86
N CYS A 330 -9.35 16.64 11.82
CA CYS A 330 -8.65 15.77 10.88
C CYS A 330 -9.68 15.23 9.89
N ARG A 331 -9.39 15.24 8.59
CA ARG A 331 -10.34 14.87 7.54
C ARG A 331 -9.65 14.02 6.48
N ASN A 332 -10.34 12.97 6.06
CA ASN A 332 -9.84 11.98 5.13
C ASN A 332 -11.01 11.49 4.27
N ASP A 333 -10.73 10.72 3.21
CA ASP A 333 -11.71 10.39 2.17
C ASP A 333 -12.61 11.60 1.82
N GLU A 334 -11.99 12.77 1.57
CA GLU A 334 -12.74 13.96 1.20
C GLU A 334 -12.74 14.05 -0.33
N PHE A 335 -13.88 13.78 -0.96
CA PHE A 335 -14.03 13.94 -2.42
C PHE A 335 -15.16 14.88 -2.79
N VAL A 336 -14.87 15.70 -3.79
CA VAL A 336 -15.87 16.42 -4.58
C VAL A 336 -16.07 15.69 -5.90
N ILE A 337 -17.32 15.45 -6.26
CA ILE A 337 -17.72 14.95 -7.57
C ILE A 337 -18.66 15.99 -8.21
N GLY A 338 -18.46 16.23 -9.50
CA GLY A 338 -19.19 17.24 -10.27
C GLY A 338 -20.70 17.00 -10.36
N GLU A 339 -21.43 18.04 -10.75
CA GLU A 339 -22.90 18.09 -10.73
C GLU A 339 -23.62 17.06 -11.63
N GLN A 340 -22.87 16.32 -12.46
CA GLN A 340 -23.39 15.30 -13.38
C GLN A 340 -23.84 14.01 -12.69
N LEU A 341 -23.40 13.77 -11.44
CA LEU A 341 -23.97 12.77 -10.53
C LEU A 341 -24.72 13.48 -9.40
N PRO A 342 -25.98 13.92 -9.63
CA PRO A 342 -26.67 14.85 -8.74
C PRO A 342 -27.19 14.21 -7.45
N GLU A 343 -27.44 12.90 -7.43
CA GLU A 343 -28.01 12.20 -6.29
C GLU A 343 -26.94 11.58 -5.39
N ARG A 344 -27.33 11.30 -4.15
CA ARG A 344 -26.45 10.74 -3.11
C ARG A 344 -27.06 9.49 -2.52
N ALA A 345 -26.23 8.50 -2.20
CA ALA A 345 -26.64 7.30 -1.50
C ALA A 345 -25.57 6.86 -0.50
N TRP A 346 -25.95 5.97 0.39
CA TRP A 346 -25.11 5.42 1.44
C TRP A 346 -25.65 4.10 1.94
N MET A 347 -24.79 3.29 2.57
CA MET A 347 -25.21 2.12 3.33
C MET A 347 -24.77 2.24 4.79
N ALA A 348 -25.70 2.16 5.72
CA ALA A 348 -25.44 2.18 7.15
C ALA A 348 -24.69 0.92 7.63
N PRO A 349 -24.08 0.93 8.84
CA PRO A 349 -23.40 -0.23 9.42
C PRO A 349 -24.25 -1.52 9.51
N ASP A 350 -25.57 -1.40 9.56
CA ASP A 350 -26.52 -2.52 9.61
C ASP A 350 -26.98 -3.02 8.21
N GLY A 351 -26.50 -2.38 7.15
CA GLY A 351 -26.87 -2.69 5.76
C GLY A 351 -28.07 -1.92 5.22
N GLU A 352 -28.70 -1.00 5.97
CA GLU A 352 -29.76 -0.15 5.41
C GLU A 352 -29.17 0.80 4.34
N ILE A 353 -29.74 0.77 3.13
CA ILE A 353 -29.36 1.68 2.04
C ILE A 353 -30.30 2.88 2.02
N GLY A 354 -29.74 4.06 2.24
CA GLY A 354 -30.43 5.35 2.17
C GLY A 354 -30.12 6.14 0.90
N ILE A 355 -31.01 7.07 0.56
CA ILE A 355 -30.86 8.03 -0.53
C ILE A 355 -30.95 9.44 0.06
N GLY A 356 -30.14 10.36 -0.46
CA GLY A 356 -29.99 11.72 0.01
C GLY A 356 -28.72 11.94 0.85
N ALA A 357 -28.39 13.22 1.06
CA ALA A 357 -27.26 13.62 1.90
C ALA A 357 -27.58 13.46 3.39
N ILE A 358 -26.72 12.75 4.12
CA ILE A 358 -26.75 12.58 5.58
C ILE A 358 -25.32 12.73 6.13
N GLY A 359 -25.20 12.91 7.44
CA GLY A 359 -23.95 12.75 8.17
C GLY A 359 -24.18 11.97 9.46
N TRP A 360 -23.12 11.33 9.93
CA TRP A 360 -23.10 10.46 11.10
C TRP A 360 -22.12 11.01 12.13
N ASP A 361 -22.57 11.13 13.37
CA ASP A 361 -21.70 11.33 14.53
C ASP A 361 -21.31 9.94 15.05
N LYS A 362 -20.01 9.60 15.03
CA LYS A 362 -19.44 8.35 15.59
C LYS A 362 -20.08 7.05 15.06
N ALA A 363 -20.36 7.02 13.76
CA ALA A 363 -20.65 5.81 13.01
C ALA A 363 -20.14 5.99 11.58
N ASP A 364 -19.62 4.92 10.99
CA ASP A 364 -19.07 4.95 9.65
C ASP A 364 -19.94 4.12 8.68
N PRO A 365 -20.49 4.70 7.60
CA PRO A 365 -21.25 3.92 6.62
C PRO A 365 -20.33 2.92 5.90
N GLY A 366 -20.86 1.77 5.48
CA GLY A 366 -20.06 0.78 4.74
C GLY A 366 -19.63 1.26 3.35
N TRP A 367 -20.40 2.20 2.77
CA TRP A 367 -20.01 2.98 1.59
C TRP A 367 -20.82 4.27 1.49
N MET A 368 -20.28 5.22 0.72
CA MET A 368 -20.94 6.45 0.30
C MET A 368 -20.87 6.59 -1.22
N SER A 369 -21.89 7.19 -1.86
CA SER A 369 -21.92 7.30 -3.33
C SER A 369 -22.61 8.56 -3.83
N TYR A 370 -22.13 9.05 -4.97
CA TYR A 370 -22.94 9.85 -5.91
C TYR A 370 -23.51 8.96 -7.00
N PHE A 371 -24.65 9.32 -7.57
CA PHE A 371 -25.20 8.64 -8.75
C PHE A 371 -26.13 9.55 -9.55
N ASN A 372 -26.50 9.10 -10.74
CA ASN A 372 -27.50 9.72 -11.60
C ASN A 372 -28.55 8.66 -12.01
N PRO A 373 -29.81 8.76 -11.54
CA PRO A 373 -30.85 7.79 -11.88
C PRO A 373 -31.34 7.88 -13.34
N GLU A 374 -31.06 8.97 -14.06
CA GLU A 374 -31.46 9.13 -15.46
C GLU A 374 -30.48 8.45 -16.43
N THR A 375 -29.18 8.46 -16.12
CA THR A 375 -28.13 7.82 -16.93
C THR A 375 -27.72 6.43 -16.44
N GLY A 376 -28.06 6.08 -15.19
CA GLY A 376 -27.64 4.83 -14.55
C GLY A 376 -26.18 4.85 -14.07
N GLU A 377 -25.55 6.02 -13.98
CA GLU A 377 -24.13 6.15 -13.64
C GLU A 377 -23.92 6.36 -12.14
N GLY A 378 -22.97 5.66 -11.51
CA GLY A 378 -22.74 5.74 -10.06
C GLY A 378 -21.27 5.64 -9.66
N PHE A 379 -20.80 6.56 -8.80
CA PHE A 379 -19.44 6.57 -8.30
C PHE A 379 -19.43 6.63 -6.76
N GLY A 380 -18.84 5.62 -6.11
CA GLY A 380 -18.84 5.50 -4.65
C GLY A 380 -17.50 5.14 -4.04
N SER A 381 -17.33 5.50 -2.76
CA SER A 381 -16.25 5.06 -1.88
C SER A 381 -16.73 3.88 -1.05
N VAL A 382 -16.06 2.74 -1.16
CA VAL A 382 -16.23 1.56 -0.29
C VAL A 382 -15.10 1.55 0.72
N HIS A 383 -15.43 1.60 2.01
CA HIS A 383 -14.44 1.65 3.07
C HIS A 383 -13.93 0.23 3.35
N LEU A 384 -12.61 0.03 3.39
CA LEU A 384 -11.99 -1.29 3.52
C LEU A 384 -11.27 -1.46 4.87
N GLU A 385 -10.39 -0.53 5.21
CA GLU A 385 -9.60 -0.58 6.45
C GLU A 385 -9.53 0.84 7.05
N PHE A 386 -9.59 0.91 8.39
CA PHE A 386 -9.39 2.12 9.19
C PHE A 386 -8.56 1.73 10.41
N GLU A 387 -7.51 2.49 10.69
CA GLU A 387 -6.70 2.32 11.90
C GLU A 387 -6.38 3.68 12.51
N ASN A 388 -6.40 3.75 13.84
CA ASN A 388 -6.00 4.92 14.59
C ASN A 388 -5.35 4.45 15.89
N THR A 389 -4.11 4.88 16.15
CA THR A 389 -3.38 4.50 17.36
C THR A 389 -3.97 5.13 18.62
N ASN A 390 -4.74 6.23 18.49
CA ASN A 390 -5.40 6.88 19.60
C ASN A 390 -6.63 6.05 20.04
N PRO A 391 -6.62 5.41 21.22
CA PRO A 391 -7.62 4.42 21.61
C PRO A 391 -9.01 5.03 21.90
N ASN A 392 -9.16 6.36 21.83
CA ASN A 392 -10.44 7.04 21.93
C ASN A 392 -11.21 7.08 20.59
N PHE A 393 -10.58 6.67 19.49
CA PHE A 393 -11.06 6.84 18.12
C PHE A 393 -10.82 5.57 17.27
N THR A 394 -11.30 4.42 17.75
CA THR A 394 -11.21 3.13 17.03
C THR A 394 -12.03 3.09 15.73
N GLU A 395 -12.90 4.07 15.53
CA GLU A 395 -13.68 4.35 14.33
C GLU A 395 -13.62 5.87 14.06
N PRO A 396 -13.93 6.35 12.83
CA PRO A 396 -14.04 7.78 12.55
C PRO A 396 -15.02 8.48 13.50
N ASP A 397 -14.61 9.62 14.05
CA ASP A 397 -15.46 10.43 14.93
C ASP A 397 -16.69 11.03 14.21
N GLY A 398 -16.65 11.10 12.87
CA GLY A 398 -17.84 11.25 12.04
C GLY A 398 -17.56 11.06 10.56
N SER A 399 -18.60 10.79 9.79
CA SER A 399 -18.57 10.63 8.33
C SER A 399 -19.79 11.34 7.72
N GLY A 400 -19.80 11.70 6.44
CA GLY A 400 -21.01 12.28 5.83
C GLY A 400 -20.82 13.15 4.61
N PHE A 401 -21.95 13.59 4.06
CA PHE A 401 -22.00 14.63 3.05
C PHE A 401 -22.04 16.01 3.73
N SER A 402 -21.04 16.83 3.42
CA SER A 402 -20.99 18.24 3.84
C SER A 402 -22.16 19.05 3.25
N ARG A 403 -22.36 20.28 3.77
CA ARG A 403 -23.39 21.21 3.25
C ARG A 403 -23.22 21.59 1.78
N THR A 404 -22.02 21.42 1.22
CA THR A 404 -21.71 21.67 -0.20
C THR A 404 -21.77 20.38 -1.03
N GLY A 405 -22.27 19.28 -0.48
CA GLY A 405 -22.41 17.99 -1.16
C GLY A 405 -21.13 17.18 -1.29
N VAL A 406 -19.97 17.69 -0.87
CA VAL A 406 -18.67 16.97 -0.78
C VAL A 406 -18.78 15.88 0.28
N TRP A 407 -18.49 14.61 -0.05
CA TRP A 407 -18.39 13.55 0.97
C TRP A 407 -17.08 13.71 1.75
N VAL A 408 -17.09 13.37 3.04
CA VAL A 408 -15.93 13.50 3.92
C VAL A 408 -16.04 12.51 5.08
N ARG A 409 -14.91 11.91 5.45
CA ARG A 409 -14.71 11.22 6.72
C ARG A 409 -13.83 12.08 7.62
N SER A 410 -14.11 12.06 8.91
CA SER A 410 -13.37 12.80 9.94
C SER A 410 -12.85 11.79 10.96
N PRO A 411 -11.62 11.28 10.79
CA PRO A 411 -11.02 10.33 11.73
C PRO A 411 -11.09 10.80 13.18
N VAL A 412 -10.79 12.09 13.43
CA VAL A 412 -10.83 12.69 14.77
C VAL A 412 -11.23 14.17 14.73
N HIS A 413 -12.01 14.59 15.72
CA HIS A 413 -12.24 16.01 16.05
C HIS A 413 -11.75 16.33 17.47
N HIS A 414 -11.22 17.55 17.66
CA HIS A 414 -10.76 18.10 18.95
C HIS A 414 -9.83 17.17 19.77
N ALA A 415 -9.07 16.31 19.10
CA ALA A 415 -8.20 15.31 19.68
C ALA A 415 -6.79 15.84 19.96
N ASN A 416 -6.14 15.31 20.99
CA ASN A 416 -4.68 15.39 21.12
C ASN A 416 -4.10 14.07 20.59
N MET A 417 -3.16 14.18 19.65
CA MET A 417 -2.34 13.07 19.15
C MET A 417 -0.90 13.30 19.65
N GLN A 418 -0.21 12.23 20.00
CA GLN A 418 1.17 12.23 20.49
C GLN A 418 2.16 11.94 19.36
N ALA A 419 3.43 12.31 19.53
CA ALA A 419 4.48 11.83 18.65
C ALA A 419 4.51 10.28 18.62
N GLY A 420 4.48 9.69 17.43
CA GLY A 420 4.35 8.25 17.19
C GLY A 420 2.93 7.78 16.91
N ASP A 421 1.90 8.61 17.11
CA ASP A 421 0.54 8.27 16.69
C ASP A 421 0.37 8.29 15.16
N HIS A 422 -0.58 7.51 14.64
CA HIS A 422 -1.03 7.64 13.26
C HIS A 422 -2.54 7.42 13.07
N VAL A 423 -3.02 7.89 11.93
CA VAL A 423 -4.32 7.52 11.34
C VAL A 423 -4.04 6.91 9.97
N TYR A 424 -4.63 5.75 9.66
CA TYR A 424 -4.57 5.08 8.36
C TYR A 424 -5.99 4.79 7.83
N GLU A 425 -6.18 4.95 6.52
CA GLU A 425 -7.39 4.55 5.81
C GLU A 425 -7.08 3.89 4.48
N LYS A 426 -7.95 2.96 4.09
CA LYS A 426 -7.97 2.31 2.79
C LYS A 426 -9.38 2.24 2.26
N ASN A 427 -9.60 2.80 1.07
CA ASN A 427 -10.90 2.90 0.43
C ASN A 427 -10.78 2.47 -1.05
N ALA A 428 -11.82 1.85 -1.59
CA ALA A 428 -11.95 1.59 -3.02
C ALA A 428 -12.94 2.58 -3.65
N TYR A 429 -12.54 3.21 -4.74
CA TYR A 429 -13.36 4.16 -5.49
C TYR A 429 -13.89 3.48 -6.74
N VAL A 430 -15.21 3.33 -6.80
CA VAL A 430 -15.91 2.32 -7.59
C VAL A 430 -16.85 3.00 -8.58
N ALA A 431 -16.60 2.83 -9.88
CA ALA A 431 -17.54 3.22 -10.93
C ALA A 431 -18.47 2.04 -11.27
N TYR A 432 -19.77 2.18 -11.00
CA TYR A 432 -20.79 1.13 -11.13
C TYR A 432 -22.04 1.63 -11.88
N HIS A 433 -22.91 0.70 -12.27
CA HIS A 433 -24.21 0.97 -12.87
C HIS A 433 -25.33 0.92 -11.82
N PHE A 434 -26.12 1.99 -11.74
CA PHE A 434 -27.36 2.07 -10.96
C PHE A 434 -28.55 1.64 -11.82
N ASP A 435 -29.38 0.73 -11.31
CA ASP A 435 -30.62 0.28 -11.96
C ASP A 435 -31.75 0.25 -10.92
N GLU A 436 -32.74 1.15 -11.02
CA GLU A 436 -33.83 1.23 -10.02
C GLU A 436 -34.67 -0.06 -9.89
N HIS A 437 -34.56 -1.02 -10.80
CA HIS A 437 -35.23 -2.31 -10.75
C HIS A 437 -34.37 -3.45 -10.20
N ALA A 438 -33.07 -3.22 -9.97
CA ALA A 438 -32.17 -4.20 -9.39
C ALA A 438 -32.31 -4.28 -7.85
N ASP A 439 -31.78 -5.35 -7.27
CA ASP A 439 -31.73 -5.56 -5.83
C ASP A 439 -30.97 -4.42 -5.10
N HIS A 440 -31.07 -4.41 -3.77
CA HIS A 440 -30.39 -3.42 -2.92
C HIS A 440 -30.75 -1.96 -3.28
N ARG A 441 -32.04 -1.71 -3.61
CA ARG A 441 -32.57 -0.40 -4.06
C ARG A 441 -31.86 0.16 -5.30
N GLY A 442 -31.35 -0.72 -6.16
CA GLY A 442 -30.62 -0.39 -7.38
C GLY A 442 -29.11 -0.24 -7.25
N PHE A 443 -28.56 -0.52 -6.08
CA PHE A 443 -27.11 -0.49 -5.80
C PHE A 443 -26.46 -1.89 -5.81
N ALA A 444 -27.10 -2.89 -6.43
CA ALA A 444 -26.65 -4.28 -6.44
C ALA A 444 -25.18 -4.45 -6.85
N GLU A 445 -24.72 -3.76 -7.90
CA GLU A 445 -23.32 -3.86 -8.34
C GLU A 445 -22.34 -3.28 -7.31
N LEU A 446 -22.67 -2.15 -6.67
CA LEU A 446 -21.82 -1.56 -5.62
C LEU A 446 -21.75 -2.48 -4.39
N VAL A 447 -22.88 -3.07 -3.99
CA VAL A 447 -22.96 -4.02 -2.88
C VAL A 447 -22.18 -5.30 -3.18
N GLU A 448 -22.33 -5.89 -4.37
CA GLU A 448 -21.53 -7.04 -4.78
C GLU A 448 -20.02 -6.73 -4.77
N ARG A 449 -19.61 -5.58 -5.30
CA ARG A 449 -18.20 -5.17 -5.31
C ARG A 449 -17.68 -4.94 -3.89
N GLN A 450 -18.46 -4.34 -3.00
CA GLN A 450 -18.12 -4.24 -1.58
C GLN A 450 -17.95 -5.64 -0.95
N GLN A 451 -18.89 -6.56 -1.17
CA GLN A 451 -18.78 -7.92 -0.65
C GLN A 451 -17.50 -8.61 -1.15
N ARG A 452 -17.12 -8.39 -2.41
CA ARG A 452 -15.85 -8.90 -2.95
C ARG A 452 -14.65 -8.29 -2.23
N LEU A 453 -14.57 -6.96 -2.16
CA LEU A 453 -13.43 -6.22 -1.60
C LEU A 453 -13.23 -6.44 -0.09
N LEU A 454 -14.31 -6.53 0.69
CA LEU A 454 -14.25 -6.81 2.13
C LEU A 454 -13.93 -8.28 2.47
N ASN A 455 -13.99 -9.17 1.49
CA ASN A 455 -13.69 -10.59 1.65
C ASN A 455 -12.61 -11.01 0.65
N PRO A 456 -11.37 -10.51 0.75
CA PRO A 456 -10.31 -10.83 -0.19
C PRO A 456 -10.01 -12.35 -0.23
N LEU A 457 -9.48 -12.82 -1.36
CA LEU A 457 -9.06 -14.21 -1.54
C LEU A 457 -7.99 -14.58 -0.50
N LYS A 458 -8.17 -15.73 0.16
CA LYS A 458 -7.27 -16.18 1.24
C LYS A 458 -6.35 -17.28 0.73
N GLN A 459 -5.08 -17.27 1.17
CA GLN A 459 -4.21 -18.42 0.95
C GLN A 459 -4.66 -19.59 1.83
N VAL A 460 -4.76 -20.78 1.25
CA VAL A 460 -4.87 -22.05 2.00
C VAL A 460 -3.47 -22.52 2.35
N GLU A 461 -3.24 -22.83 3.63
CA GLU A 461 -1.97 -23.38 4.09
C GLU A 461 -1.68 -24.73 3.42
N LEU A 462 -0.42 -24.92 3.00
CA LEU A 462 0.05 -26.11 2.32
C LEU A 462 1.15 -26.77 3.13
N THR A 463 1.06 -28.09 3.31
CA THR A 463 2.19 -28.88 3.77
C THR A 463 3.36 -28.74 2.77
N PRO A 464 4.57 -28.35 3.22
CA PRO A 464 5.77 -28.32 2.38
C PRO A 464 6.04 -29.69 1.74
N ILE A 465 6.70 -29.71 0.58
CA ILE A 465 7.19 -30.96 -0.01
C ILE A 465 8.58 -31.23 0.59
N PRO A 466 8.82 -32.36 1.28
CA PRO A 466 10.13 -32.65 1.85
C PRO A 466 11.22 -32.72 0.77
N GLN A 467 12.29 -31.94 0.95
CA GLN A 467 13.39 -31.80 -0.01
C GLN A 467 14.52 -32.80 0.27
N ALA A 468 15.35 -33.09 -0.73
CA ALA A 468 16.57 -33.87 -0.51
C ALA A 468 17.53 -33.14 0.44
N VAL A 469 18.29 -33.88 1.24
CA VAL A 469 19.29 -33.30 2.15
C VAL A 469 20.46 -32.73 1.35
N THR A 470 20.66 -31.42 1.46
CA THR A 470 21.78 -30.67 0.86
C THR A 470 22.16 -29.55 1.83
N THR A 471 23.35 -28.96 1.69
CA THR A 471 23.73 -27.77 2.50
C THR A 471 22.74 -26.62 2.33
N GLU A 472 22.14 -26.48 1.15
CA GLU A 472 21.15 -25.44 0.85
C GLU A 472 19.81 -25.69 1.56
N SER A 473 19.18 -26.84 1.29
CA SER A 473 17.90 -27.20 1.91
C SER A 473 17.99 -27.30 3.45
N VAL A 474 19.16 -27.64 4.00
CA VAL A 474 19.43 -27.59 5.45
C VAL A 474 19.46 -26.14 5.97
N LEU A 475 20.12 -25.22 5.26
CA LEU A 475 20.10 -23.79 5.63
C LEU A 475 18.69 -23.20 5.53
N ASP A 476 17.91 -23.61 4.54
CA ASP A 476 16.53 -23.15 4.38
C ASP A 476 15.60 -23.73 5.45
N ALA A 477 15.76 -25.01 5.81
CA ALA A 477 15.05 -25.56 6.97
C ALA A 477 15.42 -24.82 8.27
N LEU A 478 16.68 -24.40 8.43
CA LEU A 478 17.11 -23.55 9.56
C LEU A 478 16.49 -22.15 9.52
N ARG A 479 16.22 -21.56 8.35
CA ARG A 479 15.44 -20.29 8.23
C ARG A 479 13.97 -20.44 8.61
N GLY A 480 13.44 -21.68 8.64
CA GLY A 480 12.12 -21.99 9.17
C GLY A 480 12.02 -22.00 10.70
N THR A 481 13.15 -21.89 11.41
CA THR A 481 13.16 -21.72 12.88
C THR A 481 12.72 -20.30 13.27
N ASN A 482 12.19 -20.13 14.48
CA ASN A 482 11.69 -18.86 14.99
C ASN A 482 12.29 -18.58 16.38
N GLU A 483 12.92 -17.42 16.57
CA GLU A 483 13.29 -16.91 17.89
C GLU A 483 12.09 -16.22 18.53
N PHE A 484 11.33 -17.00 19.31
CA PHE A 484 10.04 -16.58 19.86
C PHE A 484 10.14 -15.55 21.00
N GLU A 485 11.31 -15.36 21.62
CA GLU A 485 11.51 -14.33 22.64
C GLU A 485 11.82 -12.94 22.05
N LEU A 486 11.89 -12.82 20.71
CA LEU A 486 11.99 -11.54 20.02
C LEU A 486 10.62 -11.09 19.52
N TYR A 487 9.93 -10.33 20.39
CA TYR A 487 8.63 -9.70 20.14
C TYR A 487 8.77 -8.50 19.19
N LEU A 488 9.05 -8.77 17.92
CA LEU A 488 9.18 -7.74 16.89
C LEU A 488 7.82 -7.13 16.52
N GLU A 489 7.76 -5.80 16.49
CA GLU A 489 6.63 -5.04 15.99
C GLU A 489 6.34 -5.40 14.52
N GLY A 490 5.05 -5.49 14.15
CA GLY A 490 4.62 -5.96 12.83
C GLY A 490 4.84 -7.46 12.53
N SER A 491 5.44 -8.23 13.46
CA SER A 491 5.61 -9.68 13.33
C SER A 491 4.92 -10.47 14.47
N PRO A 492 3.59 -10.36 14.63
CA PRO A 492 2.83 -10.98 15.72
C PRO A 492 2.64 -12.49 15.50
N TRP A 493 3.73 -13.25 15.65
CA TRP A 493 3.83 -14.71 15.48
C TRP A 493 3.70 -15.19 14.02
N GLY A 494 4.70 -15.91 13.51
CA GLY A 494 4.65 -16.55 12.19
C GLY A 494 5.89 -16.32 11.31
N GLN A 495 5.74 -16.52 9.99
CA GLN A 495 6.84 -16.58 9.02
C GLN A 495 7.72 -15.31 8.91
N ARG A 496 7.27 -14.17 9.45
CA ARG A 496 8.02 -12.91 9.48
C ARG A 496 8.91 -12.72 10.72
N GLN A 497 8.96 -13.68 11.65
CA GLN A 497 9.93 -13.66 12.76
C GLN A 497 11.38 -13.88 12.29
N LEU A 498 12.35 -13.60 13.16
CA LEU A 498 13.77 -13.89 12.94
C LEU A 498 14.07 -15.35 13.26
N SER A 499 14.87 -15.97 12.40
CA SER A 499 15.34 -17.34 12.55
C SER A 499 16.64 -17.45 13.34
N PHE A 500 17.05 -18.67 13.70
CA PHE A 500 18.32 -18.94 14.35
C PHE A 500 19.54 -18.59 13.47
N ILE A 501 19.35 -18.55 12.15
CA ILE A 501 20.33 -17.98 11.21
C ILE A 501 20.34 -16.46 11.32
N ASP A 502 19.17 -15.82 11.38
CA ASP A 502 19.08 -14.35 11.45
C ASP A 502 19.76 -13.77 12.70
N ILE A 503 19.58 -14.41 13.87
CA ILE A 503 20.26 -14.00 15.12
C ILE A 503 21.71 -14.50 15.24
N GLY A 504 22.25 -15.16 14.21
CA GLY A 504 23.66 -15.55 14.14
C GLY A 504 24.11 -16.65 15.12
N ILE A 505 23.19 -17.46 15.67
CA ILE A 505 23.55 -18.55 16.60
C ILE A 505 23.99 -19.83 15.87
N VAL A 506 23.60 -20.02 14.60
CA VAL A 506 24.13 -21.11 13.76
C VAL A 506 25.53 -20.72 13.30
N SER A 507 26.58 -21.35 13.83
CA SER A 507 27.98 -20.99 13.55
C SER A 507 28.60 -21.83 12.43
N ARG A 508 28.20 -23.11 12.30
CA ARG A 508 28.62 -24.01 11.22
C ARG A 508 27.48 -24.96 10.85
N VAL A 509 27.35 -25.22 9.55
CA VAL A 509 26.55 -26.32 8.99
C VAL A 509 27.48 -27.19 8.16
N HIS A 510 27.44 -28.50 8.36
CA HIS A 510 28.13 -29.49 7.55
C HIS A 510 27.19 -30.63 7.21
N VAL A 511 27.22 -31.09 5.95
CA VAL A 511 26.35 -32.14 5.42
C VAL A 511 27.24 -33.19 4.75
N ASP A 512 27.08 -34.45 5.14
CA ASP A 512 27.77 -35.61 4.55
C ASP A 512 26.74 -36.67 4.16
N GLY A 513 26.44 -36.76 2.87
CA GLY A 513 25.28 -37.50 2.37
C GLY A 513 23.98 -36.97 2.97
N ASN A 514 23.34 -37.78 3.83
CA ASN A 514 22.13 -37.39 4.55
C ASN A 514 22.38 -37.08 6.04
N ASP A 515 23.60 -37.25 6.55
CA ASP A 515 23.99 -36.87 7.91
C ASP A 515 24.23 -35.35 7.96
N VAL A 516 23.77 -34.69 9.03
CA VAL A 516 23.87 -33.23 9.22
C VAL A 516 24.52 -32.92 10.57
N GLN A 517 25.59 -32.14 10.55
CA GLN A 517 26.24 -31.59 11.75
C GLN A 517 26.03 -30.07 11.83
N ILE A 518 25.66 -29.58 13.01
CA ILE A 518 25.39 -28.16 13.27
C ILE A 518 26.10 -27.75 14.56
N ASP A 519 26.86 -26.67 14.48
CA ASP A 519 27.44 -26.04 15.65
C ASP A 519 26.60 -24.80 15.99
N LEU A 520 26.10 -24.73 17.23
CA LEU A 520 25.41 -23.57 17.77
C LEU A 520 26.32 -22.80 18.71
N VAL A 521 26.37 -21.47 18.58
CA VAL A 521 27.08 -20.56 19.49
C VAL A 521 26.07 -19.65 20.18
N MET A 522 26.12 -19.59 21.52
CA MET A 522 25.13 -18.86 22.31
C MET A 522 25.60 -17.43 22.66
N PRO A 523 24.71 -16.41 22.65
CA PRO A 523 25.07 -15.03 22.97
C PRO A 523 25.61 -14.81 24.39
N TYR A 524 25.15 -15.61 25.36
CA TYR A 524 25.61 -15.58 26.75
C TYR A 524 25.24 -16.89 27.47
N ALA A 525 25.93 -17.18 28.58
CA ALA A 525 25.80 -18.44 29.34
C ALA A 525 24.36 -18.77 29.80
N GLY A 526 23.50 -17.77 30.01
CA GLY A 526 22.10 -18.02 30.33
C GLY A 526 21.33 -18.67 29.17
N ARG A 527 21.69 -18.34 27.92
CA ARG A 527 21.06 -18.92 26.72
C ARG A 527 21.52 -20.34 26.41
N GLU A 528 22.68 -20.77 26.94
CA GLU A 528 23.13 -22.17 26.90
C GLU A 528 22.14 -23.11 27.62
N THR A 529 21.42 -22.62 28.64
CA THR A 529 20.37 -23.42 29.33
C THR A 529 19.15 -23.74 28.45
N TRP A 530 19.07 -23.17 27.24
CA TRP A 530 18.02 -23.40 26.24
C TRP A 530 18.51 -24.26 25.07
N PHE A 531 19.74 -24.78 25.11
CA PHE A 531 20.36 -25.52 24.02
C PHE A 531 19.50 -26.71 23.52
N ASP A 532 18.87 -27.45 24.43
CA ASP A 532 17.98 -28.56 24.09
C ASP A 532 16.74 -28.06 23.31
N TRP A 533 16.14 -26.94 23.72
CA TRP A 533 15.01 -26.33 23.01
C TRP A 533 15.40 -25.87 21.60
N PHE A 534 16.56 -25.22 21.43
CA PHE A 534 17.08 -24.86 20.10
C PHE A 534 17.29 -26.12 19.24
N SER A 535 17.87 -27.15 19.84
CA SER A 535 18.11 -28.45 19.22
C SER A 535 16.83 -29.14 18.76
N ASP A 536 15.76 -29.08 19.55
CA ASP A 536 14.47 -29.66 19.20
C ASP A 536 13.79 -28.88 18.06
N ARG A 537 13.78 -27.55 18.10
CA ARG A 537 13.20 -26.70 17.03
C ARG A 537 13.89 -26.88 15.68
N ILE A 538 15.19 -27.12 15.66
CA ILE A 538 15.92 -27.46 14.44
C ILE A 538 15.47 -28.82 13.90
N ARG A 539 15.31 -29.83 14.77
CA ARG A 539 14.84 -31.17 14.37
C ARG A 539 13.42 -31.14 13.82
N GLU A 540 12.50 -30.40 14.46
CA GLU A 540 11.14 -30.19 13.94
C GLU A 540 11.15 -29.62 12.51
N GLN A 541 11.99 -28.62 12.22
CA GLN A 541 12.09 -28.08 10.86
C GLN A 541 12.69 -29.09 9.87
N PHE A 542 13.65 -29.91 10.30
CA PHE A 542 14.23 -30.94 9.44
C PHE A 542 13.23 -32.06 9.15
N GLU A 543 12.47 -32.52 10.14
CA GLU A 543 11.40 -33.51 9.98
C GLU A 543 10.28 -32.99 9.07
N ALA A 544 9.95 -31.70 9.15
CA ALA A 544 8.90 -31.08 8.33
C ALA A 544 9.33 -30.77 6.89
N ARG A 545 10.62 -30.43 6.65
CA ARG A 545 11.10 -29.90 5.36
C ARG A 545 12.08 -30.80 4.60
N LEU A 546 12.68 -31.82 5.23
CA LEU A 546 13.71 -32.66 4.61
C LEU A 546 13.32 -34.14 4.56
N GLY A 547 13.43 -34.74 3.38
CA GLY A 547 13.19 -36.15 3.12
C GLY A 547 14.45 -36.99 3.32
N GLY A 548 14.34 -38.03 4.15
CA GLY A 548 15.39 -39.06 4.28
C GLY A 548 16.61 -38.64 5.10
N VAL A 549 16.47 -37.68 6.02
CA VAL A 549 17.53 -37.24 6.94
C VAL A 549 18.13 -38.44 7.69
N GLY A 550 19.47 -38.48 7.75
CA GLY A 550 20.24 -39.46 8.50
C GLY A 550 20.42 -39.04 9.95
N ARG A 551 21.65 -39.10 10.46
CA ARG A 551 21.98 -38.65 11.82
C ARG A 551 22.10 -37.12 11.86
N VAL A 552 21.38 -36.50 12.79
CA VAL A 552 21.46 -35.06 13.08
C VAL A 552 22.23 -34.84 14.38
N GLU A 553 23.46 -34.34 14.25
CA GLU A 553 24.35 -34.01 15.36
C GLU A 553 24.38 -32.50 15.57
N ILE A 554 23.87 -32.03 16.71
CA ILE A 554 23.89 -30.60 17.08
C ILE A 554 24.77 -30.47 18.31
N GLN A 555 25.72 -29.53 18.27
CA GLN A 555 26.70 -29.30 19.34
C GLN A 555 26.69 -27.83 19.78
N LEU A 556 26.90 -27.59 21.07
CA LEU A 556 27.18 -26.26 21.61
C LEU A 556 28.68 -25.98 21.47
N VAL A 557 29.04 -24.84 20.87
CA VAL A 557 30.41 -24.36 20.75
C VAL A 557 30.56 -22.96 21.35
N HIS A 558 31.78 -22.63 21.79
CA HIS A 558 32.08 -21.32 22.42
C HIS A 558 33.15 -20.51 21.66
N ASP A 559 33.78 -21.08 20.64
CA ASP A 559 34.84 -20.42 19.84
C ASP A 559 34.57 -20.67 18.33
N PRO A 560 34.47 -19.63 17.48
CA PRO A 560 34.46 -18.20 17.83
C PRO A 560 33.20 -17.82 18.61
N ALA A 561 33.38 -17.07 19.71
CA ALA A 561 32.30 -16.57 20.55
C ALA A 561 31.23 -15.82 19.74
N TRP A 562 29.98 -15.83 20.21
CA TRP A 562 28.90 -15.07 19.58
C TRP A 562 29.16 -13.56 19.71
N SER A 563 28.80 -12.81 18.68
CA SER A 563 28.89 -11.35 18.66
C SER A 563 27.84 -10.76 17.70
N PRO A 564 27.41 -9.49 17.87
CA PRO A 564 26.36 -8.87 17.04
C PRO A 564 26.62 -8.86 15.53
N GLU A 565 27.89 -8.92 15.12
CA GLU A 565 28.32 -8.99 13.72
C GLU A 565 27.92 -10.31 13.04
N LYS A 566 27.62 -11.36 13.82
CA LYS A 566 27.10 -12.65 13.31
C LYS A 566 25.63 -12.60 12.89
N MET A 567 24.89 -11.59 13.33
CA MET A 567 23.49 -11.41 12.92
C MET A 567 23.39 -11.13 11.41
N THR A 568 22.22 -11.37 10.82
CA THR A 568 21.88 -10.87 9.49
C THR A 568 21.65 -9.37 9.50
N ASP A 569 21.72 -8.74 8.33
CA ASP A 569 21.33 -7.34 8.16
C ASP A 569 19.88 -7.09 8.59
N ARG A 570 19.02 -8.08 8.35
CA ARG A 570 17.62 -8.13 8.81
C ARG A 570 17.52 -8.03 10.33
N ALA A 571 18.24 -8.88 11.05
CA ALA A 571 18.20 -8.91 12.51
C ALA A 571 18.81 -7.65 13.14
N ARG A 572 19.92 -7.13 12.60
CA ARG A 572 20.48 -5.83 13.03
C ARG A 572 19.47 -4.69 12.93
N ARG A 573 18.76 -4.56 11.80
CA ARG A 573 17.72 -3.52 11.65
C ARG A 573 16.51 -3.72 12.56
N ALA A 574 16.11 -4.97 12.80
CA ALA A 574 14.92 -5.28 13.58
C ALA A 574 15.13 -5.19 15.10
N ILE A 575 16.33 -5.48 15.59
CA ILE A 575 16.68 -5.49 17.02
C ILE A 575 17.38 -4.19 17.45
N GLY A 576 18.03 -3.49 16.50
CA GLY A 576 19.01 -2.44 16.74
C GLY A 576 20.44 -3.02 16.75
N SER A 577 21.42 -2.21 16.34
CA SER A 577 22.84 -2.52 16.57
C SER A 577 23.31 -1.93 17.91
N ALA A 578 24.53 -2.26 18.33
CA ALA A 578 25.12 -1.65 19.54
C ALA A 578 25.69 -0.24 19.29
N ASP A 579 25.70 0.22 18.04
CA ASP A 579 26.29 1.48 17.57
C ASP A 579 25.23 2.50 17.08
N ASP A 580 23.93 2.16 17.15
CA ASP A 580 22.76 3.02 16.90
C ASP A 580 22.10 3.49 18.21
#